data_AF-A0A8T3MJ49-F1
#
_entry.id   AF-A0A8T3MJ49-F1
#
_cell.length_a   1.000
_cell.length_b   1.000
_cell.length_c   1.000
_cell.angle_alpha   90.00
_cell.angle_beta   90.00
_cell.angle_gamma   90.00
#
_symmetry.space_group_name_H-M   'P 1'
#
loop_
_entity.id
_entity.type
_entity.pdbx_description
1 polymer ?
#
loop_
_entity_poly.entity_id
_entity_poly.type
_entity_poly.pdbx_seq_one_letter_code
_entity_poly.pdbx_strand_id
1 'polypeptide(L)'
;MARWRFWLAVVAGAVVLGVAFTRLPSSSPQLMIAIVVLAALGTGFFAGRRGALAGFLTVYLGNLLFVAMTTARHGTGQEDPAGLAGFIVRLLIVQVVLLQFAIPAAICGWCGAYARQRWAGAAAHRRVLGSR
;
A
#
# COMPACT_ATOMS: atom_id res chain seq x y z
N MET A 1 -21.88 -5.82 -0.60
CA MET A 1 -20.92 -5.73 -1.74
C MET A 1 -19.79 -4.71 -1.54
N ALA A 2 -20.00 -3.57 -0.88
CA ALA A 2 -18.95 -2.53 -0.71
C ALA A 2 -17.69 -3.00 0.05
N ARG A 3 -17.82 -3.91 1.03
CA ARG A 3 -16.68 -4.47 1.79
C ARG A 3 -15.75 -5.32 0.93
N TRP A 4 -16.28 -6.09 0.00
CA TRP A 4 -15.47 -6.97 -0.86
C TRP A 4 -14.56 -6.17 -1.80
N ARG A 5 -15.08 -5.07 -2.36
CA ARG A 5 -14.32 -4.15 -3.23
C ARG A 5 -13.15 -3.49 -2.49
N PHE A 6 -13.34 -3.16 -1.22
CA PHE A 6 -12.29 -2.61 -0.38
C PHE A 6 -11.14 -3.61 -0.20
N TRP A 7 -11.47 -4.84 0.21
CA TRP A 7 -10.46 -5.88 0.43
C TRP A 7 -9.74 -6.26 -0.86
N LEU A 8 -10.47 -6.38 -1.98
CA LEU A 8 -9.85 -6.62 -3.29
C LEU A 8 -8.86 -5.52 -3.68
N ALA A 9 -9.22 -4.25 -3.47
CA ALA A 9 -8.32 -3.14 -3.78
C ALA A 9 -7.05 -3.20 -2.92
N VAL A 10 -7.20 -3.44 -1.62
CA VAL A 10 -6.09 -3.56 -0.66
C VAL A 10 -5.17 -4.72 -1.01
N VAL A 11 -5.73 -5.91 -1.28
CA VAL A 11 -4.98 -7.10 -1.64
C VAL A 11 -4.26 -6.90 -2.98
N ALA A 12 -4.94 -6.37 -4.00
CA ALA A 12 -4.32 -6.09 -5.29
C ALA A 12 -3.15 -5.10 -5.17
N GLY A 13 -3.33 -4.02 -4.41
CA GLY A 13 -2.26 -3.06 -4.15
C GLY A 13 -1.08 -3.70 -3.40
N ALA A 14 -1.35 -4.53 -2.39
CA ALA A 14 -0.31 -5.20 -1.62
C ALA A 14 0.49 -6.20 -2.50
N VAL A 15 -0.19 -6.90 -3.42
CA VAL A 15 0.46 -7.77 -4.41
C VAL A 15 1.35 -6.96 -5.36
N VAL A 16 0.88 -5.82 -5.87
CA VAL A 16 1.69 -4.93 -6.73
C VAL A 16 2.96 -4.50 -6.01
N LEU A 17 2.86 -4.11 -4.73
CA LEU A 17 4.03 -3.76 -3.93
C LEU A 17 4.96 -4.96 -3.72
N GLY A 18 4.43 -6.13 -3.38
CA GLY A 18 5.22 -7.35 -3.22
C GLY A 18 5.99 -7.73 -4.49
N VAL A 19 5.36 -7.61 -5.67
CA VAL A 19 6.01 -7.84 -6.96
C VAL A 19 7.08 -6.78 -7.22
N ALA A 20 6.79 -5.50 -6.97
CA ALA A 20 7.75 -4.42 -7.12
C ALA A 20 9.00 -4.64 -6.25
N PHE A 21 8.82 -4.98 -4.97
CA PHE A 21 9.92 -5.29 -4.05
C PHE A 21 10.77 -6.49 -4.47
N THR A 22 10.20 -7.47 -5.16
CA THR A 22 10.93 -8.67 -5.58
C THR A 22 11.58 -8.56 -6.96
N ARG A 23 11.13 -7.63 -7.80
CA ARG A 23 11.58 -7.50 -9.18
C ARG A 23 12.45 -6.28 -9.43
N LEU A 24 12.36 -5.24 -8.60
CA LEU A 24 13.12 -4.02 -8.80
C LEU A 24 14.48 -4.11 -8.10
N PRO A 25 15.58 -3.78 -8.81
CA PRO A 25 16.87 -3.64 -8.16
C PRO A 25 16.82 -2.49 -7.14
N SER A 26 17.49 -2.68 -6.01
CA SER A 26 17.57 -1.72 -4.90
C SER A 26 18.24 -0.39 -5.28
N SER A 27 18.84 -0.31 -6.47
CA SER A 27 19.55 0.86 -7.01
C SER A 27 18.65 2.02 -7.45
N SER A 28 17.33 1.92 -7.35
CA SER A 28 16.41 2.98 -7.79
C SER A 28 15.31 3.30 -6.76
N PRO A 29 15.67 3.91 -5.62
CA PRO A 29 14.73 4.24 -4.55
C PRO A 29 13.62 5.20 -5.00
N GLN A 30 13.89 6.11 -5.94
CA GLN A 30 12.90 7.04 -6.49
C GLN A 30 11.77 6.31 -7.21
N LEU A 31 12.11 5.27 -7.98
CA LEU A 31 11.13 4.47 -8.71
C LEU A 31 10.25 3.67 -7.74
N MET A 32 10.84 3.13 -6.68
CA MET A 32 10.09 2.43 -5.63
C MET A 32 9.10 3.36 -4.92
N ILE A 33 9.53 4.57 -4.57
CA ILE A 33 8.64 5.59 -3.97
C ILE A 33 7.48 5.91 -4.92
N ALA A 34 7.77 6.11 -6.22
CA ALA A 34 6.73 6.38 -7.21
C ALA A 34 5.71 5.25 -7.30
N ILE A 35 6.15 3.99 -7.29
CA ILE A 35 5.26 2.82 -7.31
C ILE A 35 4.43 2.74 -6.04
N VAL A 36 5.02 2.99 -4.87
CA VAL A 36 4.29 3.01 -3.59
C VAL A 36 3.20 4.08 -3.60
N VAL A 37 3.52 5.29 -4.08
CA VAL A 37 2.57 6.40 -4.20
C VAL A 37 1.43 6.05 -5.17
N LEU A 38 1.76 5.51 -6.35
CA LEU A 38 0.77 5.11 -7.36
C LEU A 38 -0.12 3.97 -6.86
N ALA A 39 0.46 2.97 -6.19
CA ALA A 39 -0.28 1.90 -5.57
C ALA A 39 -1.24 2.46 -4.51
N ALA A 40 -0.75 3.26 -3.56
CA ALA A 40 -1.59 3.85 -2.52
C ALA A 40 -2.72 4.73 -3.07
N LEU A 41 -2.43 5.56 -4.08
CA LEU A 41 -3.43 6.37 -4.81
C LEU A 41 -4.49 5.49 -5.48
N GLY A 42 -4.05 4.50 -6.26
CA GLY A 42 -4.93 3.57 -6.97
C GLY A 42 -5.82 2.80 -6.00
N THR A 43 -5.25 2.27 -4.93
CA THR A 43 -6.01 1.53 -3.91
C THR A 43 -7.04 2.43 -3.24
N GLY A 44 -6.66 3.65 -2.90
CA GLY A 44 -7.55 4.68 -2.35
C GLY A 44 -8.71 5.00 -3.28
N PHE A 45 -8.42 5.17 -4.57
CA PHE A 45 -9.42 5.40 -5.62
C PHE A 45 -10.44 4.24 -5.66
N PHE A 46 -10.00 2.98 -5.68
CA PHE A 46 -10.92 1.84 -5.75
C PHE A 46 -11.67 1.55 -4.44
N ALA A 47 -11.08 1.87 -3.29
CA ALA A 47 -11.65 1.68 -1.96
C ALA A 47 -12.83 2.63 -1.62
N GLY A 48 -12.99 3.74 -2.33
CA GLY A 48 -14.12 4.66 -2.13
C GLY A 48 -14.01 5.43 -0.81
N ARG A 49 -15.04 5.38 0.05
CA ARG A 49 -15.11 6.22 1.28
C ARG A 49 -13.98 5.99 2.29
N ARG A 50 -13.30 4.84 2.24
CA ARG A 50 -12.21 4.47 3.18
C ARG A 50 -10.84 4.54 2.54
N GLY A 51 -10.61 5.51 1.65
CA GLY A 51 -9.35 5.63 0.90
C GLY A 51 -8.10 5.71 1.76
N ALA A 52 -8.13 6.49 2.85
CA ALA A 52 -6.98 6.62 3.76
C ALA A 52 -6.59 5.29 4.40
N LEU A 53 -7.58 4.57 4.93
CA LEU A 53 -7.37 3.24 5.52
C LEU A 53 -6.90 2.22 4.47
N ALA A 54 -7.39 2.33 3.23
CA ALA A 54 -6.97 1.44 2.15
C ALA A 54 -5.50 1.66 1.77
N GLY A 55 -5.07 2.92 1.64
CA GLY A 55 -3.67 3.27 1.39
C GLY A 55 -2.75 2.78 2.50
N PHE A 56 -3.13 3.02 3.76
CA PHE A 56 -2.43 2.52 4.94
C PHE A 56 -2.29 0.98 4.91
N LEU A 57 -3.40 0.26 4.79
CA LEU A 57 -3.41 -1.20 4.81
C LEU A 57 -2.63 -1.80 3.63
N THR A 58 -2.66 -1.17 2.46
CA THR A 58 -1.92 -1.62 1.28
C THR A 58 -0.42 -1.63 1.54
N VAL A 59 0.12 -0.52 2.05
CA VAL A 59 1.56 -0.41 2.35
C VAL A 59 1.94 -1.27 3.54
N TYR A 60 1.09 -1.32 4.56
CA TYR A 60 1.32 -2.18 5.72
C TYR A 60 1.38 -3.67 5.34
N LEU A 61 0.41 -4.16 4.56
CA LEU A 61 0.38 -5.54 4.09
C LEU A 61 1.49 -5.83 3.08
N GLY A 62 1.75 -4.91 2.14
CA GLY A 62 2.84 -5.04 1.18
C GLY A 62 4.19 -5.17 1.88
N ASN A 63 4.39 -4.43 2.97
CA ASN A 63 5.57 -4.59 3.79
C ASN A 63 5.60 -5.91 4.56
N LEU A 64 4.49 -6.31 5.21
CA LEU A 64 4.43 -7.61 5.90
C LEU A 64 4.80 -8.75 4.94
N LEU A 65 4.33 -8.67 3.69
CA LEU A 65 4.68 -9.61 2.64
C LEU A 65 6.18 -9.57 2.31
N PHE A 66 6.77 -8.38 2.21
CA PHE A 66 8.21 -8.20 1.99
C PHE A 66 9.04 -8.81 3.11
N VAL A 67 8.70 -8.55 4.37
CA VAL A 67 9.38 -9.13 5.54
C VAL A 67 9.24 -10.64 5.51
N ALA A 68 8.02 -11.17 5.34
CA ALA A 68 7.79 -12.61 5.28
C ALA A 68 8.59 -13.29 4.16
N MET A 69 8.63 -12.70 2.95
CA MET A 69 9.43 -13.23 1.84
C MET A 69 10.94 -13.13 2.11
N THR A 70 11.40 -12.05 2.73
CA THR A 70 12.81 -11.84 3.05
C THR A 70 13.27 -12.86 4.10
N THR A 71 12.47 -13.05 5.16
CA THR A 71 12.70 -14.06 6.20
C THR A 71 12.63 -15.47 5.63
N ALA A 72 11.68 -15.77 4.73
CA ALA A 72 11.59 -17.09 4.10
C ALA A 72 12.81 -17.41 3.21
N ARG A 73 13.44 -16.39 2.61
CA ARG A 73 14.60 -16.56 1.72
C ARG A 73 15.95 -16.60 2.44
N HIS A 74 16.12 -15.79 3.50
CA HIS A 74 17.41 -15.60 4.17
C HIS A 74 17.43 -16.14 5.62
N GLY A 75 16.30 -16.71 6.08
CA GLY A 75 16.15 -17.18 7.46
C GLY A 75 16.04 -16.03 8.48
N THR A 76 15.92 -16.41 9.75
CA THR A 76 15.83 -15.47 10.89
C THR A 76 17.19 -15.21 11.56
N GLY A 77 18.27 -15.89 11.13
CA GLY A 77 19.47 -16.07 11.97
C GLY A 77 20.83 -15.87 11.30
N GLN A 78 20.94 -15.45 10.04
CA GLN A 78 22.25 -15.33 9.39
C GLN A 78 23.05 -14.06 9.76
N GLU A 79 22.43 -13.05 10.39
CA GLU A 79 23.10 -11.76 10.70
C GLU A 79 22.96 -11.29 12.16
N ASP A 80 22.16 -11.94 13.01
CA ASP A 80 21.80 -11.41 14.34
C ASP A 80 22.40 -12.26 15.48
N PRO A 81 23.43 -11.79 16.21
CA PRO A 81 24.05 -12.52 17.32
C PRO A 81 23.10 -12.74 18.52
N ALA A 82 21.96 -12.04 18.55
CA ALA A 82 20.94 -12.13 19.59
C ALA A 82 19.83 -13.17 19.31
N GLY A 83 19.90 -13.92 18.19
CA GLY A 83 18.93 -14.96 17.86
C GLY A 83 17.48 -14.47 17.72
N LEU A 84 16.51 -15.24 18.21
CA LEU A 84 15.07 -14.94 18.09
C LEU A 84 14.68 -13.59 18.71
N ALA A 85 15.31 -13.21 19.82
CA ALA A 85 15.05 -11.94 20.49
C ALA A 85 15.51 -10.74 19.65
N GLY A 86 16.68 -10.85 19.01
CA GLY A 86 17.17 -9.84 18.04
C GLY A 86 16.23 -9.69 16.85
N PHE A 87 15.76 -10.81 16.30
CA PHE A 87 14.79 -10.82 15.22
C PHE A 87 13.46 -10.14 15.59
N ILE A 88 12.92 -10.39 16.79
CA ILE A 88 11.68 -9.76 17.29
C ILE A 88 11.86 -8.24 17.46
N VAL A 89 12.98 -7.81 18.05
CA VAL A 89 13.28 -6.38 18.23
C VAL A 89 13.47 -5.70 16.87
N ARG A 90 14.16 -6.34 15.92
CA ARG A 90 14.34 -5.83 14.56
C ARG A 90 13.02 -5.71 13.82
N LEU A 91 12.12 -6.70 13.96
CA LEU A 91 10.74 -6.63 13.47
C LEU A 91 9.99 -5.42 14.06
N LEU A 92 10.07 -5.21 15.38
CA LEU A 92 9.46 -4.07 16.06
C LEU A 92 9.98 -2.73 15.55
N ILE A 93 11.30 -2.59 15.41
CA ILE A 93 11.94 -1.38 14.86
C ILE A 93 11.49 -1.15 13.42
N VAL A 94 11.49 -2.21 12.59
CA VAL A 94 11.02 -2.16 11.21
C VAL A 94 9.57 -1.65 11.19
N GLN A 95 8.68 -2.16 12.05
CA GLN A 95 7.28 -1.69 12.12
C GLN A 95 7.17 -0.19 12.47
N VAL A 96 7.97 0.32 13.40
CA VAL A 96 7.99 1.76 13.74
C VAL A 96 8.51 2.59 12.57
N VAL A 97 9.58 2.14 11.92
CA VAL A 97 10.16 2.75 10.70
C VAL A 97 9.22 2.64 9.50
N LEU A 98 8.22 1.76 9.54
CA LEU A 98 7.23 1.64 8.48
C LEU A 98 5.99 2.48 8.73
N LEU A 99 5.68 2.76 9.98
CA LEU A 99 4.57 3.64 10.35
C LEU A 99 4.75 5.03 9.73
N GLN A 100 5.98 5.54 9.67
CA GLN A 100 6.31 6.80 8.98
C GLN A 100 6.05 6.75 7.46
N PHE A 101 6.09 5.58 6.81
CA PHE A 101 5.70 5.43 5.40
C PHE A 101 4.19 5.18 5.23
N ALA A 102 3.55 4.65 6.25
CA ALA A 102 2.12 4.40 6.26
C ALA A 102 1.29 5.70 6.32
N ILE A 103 1.83 6.77 6.93
CA ILE A 103 1.18 8.09 6.97
C ILE A 103 1.10 8.73 5.55
N PRO A 104 2.20 8.89 4.79
CA PRO A 104 2.13 9.32 3.39
C PRO A 104 1.21 8.43 2.54
N ALA A 105 1.26 7.12 2.75
CA ALA A 105 0.39 6.19 2.03
C ALA A 105 -1.10 6.41 2.34
N ALA A 106 -1.45 6.70 3.58
CA ALA A 106 -2.81 7.06 3.97
C ALA A 106 -3.25 8.37 3.31
N ILE A 107 -2.36 9.37 3.24
CA ILE A 107 -2.63 10.64 2.54
C ILE A 107 -2.85 10.37 1.04
N CYS A 108 -1.99 9.59 0.40
CA CYS A 108 -2.16 9.18 -1.01
C CYS A 108 -3.48 8.43 -1.23
N GLY A 109 -3.82 7.49 -0.35
CA GLY A 109 -5.08 6.77 -0.42
C GLY A 109 -6.31 7.68 -0.25
N TRP A 110 -6.22 8.67 0.64
CA TRP A 110 -7.25 9.70 0.79
C TRP A 110 -7.40 10.54 -0.48
N CYS A 111 -6.29 11.01 -1.06
CA CYS A 111 -6.28 11.75 -2.32
C CYS A 111 -6.92 10.95 -3.46
N GLY A 112 -6.64 9.64 -3.56
CA GLY A 112 -7.24 8.76 -4.56
C GLY A 112 -8.75 8.64 -4.39
N ALA A 113 -9.23 8.47 -3.16
CA ALA A 113 -10.66 8.46 -2.86
C ALA A 113 -11.34 9.79 -3.18
N TYR A 114 -10.67 10.90 -2.88
CA TYR A 114 -11.15 12.24 -3.18
C TYR A 114 -11.26 12.48 -4.70
N ALA A 115 -10.25 12.08 -5.47
CA ALA A 115 -10.27 12.17 -6.93
C ALA A 115 -11.46 11.39 -7.53
N ARG A 116 -11.76 10.20 -7.01
CA ARG A 116 -12.92 9.42 -7.43
C ARG A 116 -14.24 10.13 -7.19
N GLN A 117 -14.40 10.79 -6.05
CA GLN A 117 -15.63 11.52 -5.73
C GLN A 117 -15.87 12.66 -6.71
N ARG A 118 -14.81 13.40 -7.07
CA ARG A 118 -14.89 14.45 -8.11
C ARG A 118 -15.24 13.88 -9.49
N TRP A 119 -14.63 12.77 -9.88
CA TRP A 119 -14.89 12.16 -11.19
C TRP A 119 -16.30 11.57 -11.29
N ALA A 120 -16.78 10.93 -10.23
CA ALA A 120 -18.15 10.44 -10.17
C ALA A 120 -19.17 11.59 -10.20
N GLY A 121 -18.89 12.70 -9.52
CA GLY A 121 -19.71 13.92 -9.56
C GLY A 121 -19.72 14.59 -10.95
N ALA A 122 -18.56 14.69 -11.61
CA ALA A 122 -18.46 15.23 -12.97
C ALA A 122 -19.19 14.37 -14.01
N ALA A 123 -19.13 13.04 -13.86
CA ALA A 123 -19.86 12.11 -14.72
C ALA A 123 -21.39 12.20 -14.54
N ALA A 124 -21.86 12.43 -13.30
CA ALA A 124 -23.28 12.65 -13.02
C ALA A 124 -23.79 13.95 -13.67
N HIS A 125 -23.00 15.03 -13.61
CA HIS A 125 -23.37 16.32 -14.20
C HIS A 125 -23.48 16.26 -15.74
N ARG A 126 -22.64 15.46 -16.42
CA ARG A 126 -22.75 15.26 -17.88
C ARG A 126 -23.99 14.46 -18.31
N ARG A 127 -24.45 13.50 -17.51
CA ARG A 127 -25.67 12.73 -17.84
C ARG A 127 -26.94 13.58 -17.82
N VAL A 128 -27.01 14.56 -16.93
CA VAL A 128 -28.14 15.49 -16.83
C VAL A 128 -28.20 16.44 -18.03
N LEU A 129 -27.04 16.81 -18.60
CA LEU A 129 -26.97 17.71 -19.75
C LEU A 129 -27.18 17.00 -21.11
N GLY A 130 -26.94 15.68 -21.19
CA GLY A 130 -27.13 14.89 -22.41
C GLY A 130 -28.53 14.26 -22.56
N SER A 131 -29.46 14.50 -21.63
CA SER A 131 -30.82 13.97 -21.66
C SER A 131 -31.88 15.03 -21.98
N ARG A 132 -31.49 16.14 -22.60
CA ARG A 132 -32.37 17.18 -23.15
C ARG A 132 -32.14 17.24 -24.66
#